data_AF-A0A6L3MXU8-F1
#
_entry.id   AF-A0A6L3MXU8-F1
#
_cell.length_a   1.000
_cell.length_b   1.000
_cell.length_c   1.000
_cell.angle_alpha   90.00
_cell.angle_beta   90.00
_cell.angle_gamma   90.00
#
_symmetry.space_group_name_H-M   'P 1'
#
loop_
_entity.id
_entity.type
_entity.pdbx_description
1 polymer ?
#
loop_
_entity_poly.entity_id
_entity_poly.type
_entity_poly.pdbx_seq_one_letter_code
_entity_poly.pdbx_strand_id
1 'polypeptide(L)'
;MNRTTRAVLWWLCLFVAPIVLATIELFHPAGFTHNPDMFDYLSKPEYDHGHHALAYFGPAWWFALHMIQTPCVVLVCIGLWLLVGDDPGPVAWLARVSTFVFLVAYTVLDAVGGIGLGRLLQIAAQMAPDQQTAIATLLNKSWVDPWTGGVGSVISESGSWAAFFAMAFVGLERWLRRRTRANVVLGILLAAAGYLLQVSHAAMTGPAAFTLLTIAALAMYFLEKREGANPPRAASDTRVAPPDTRRPELET
;
A
#
# COMPACT_ATOMS: atom_id res chain seq x y z
N MET A 1 0.05 -7.52 22.63
CA MET A 1 -0.85 -8.34 21.77
C MET A 1 -0.39 -9.79 21.78
N ASN A 2 -1.29 -10.77 21.94
CA ASN A 2 -0.90 -12.18 21.92
C ASN A 2 -0.48 -12.65 20.51
N ARG A 3 0.20 -13.79 20.42
CA ARG A 3 0.77 -14.30 19.16
C ARG A 3 -0.29 -14.58 18.09
N THR A 4 -1.44 -15.12 18.50
CA THR A 4 -2.54 -15.46 17.59
C THR A 4 -3.16 -14.21 16.97
N THR A 5 -3.48 -13.20 17.78
CA THR A 5 -4.04 -11.93 17.30
C THR A 5 -3.07 -11.23 16.35
N ARG A 6 -1.77 -11.22 16.67
CA ARG A 6 -0.75 -10.66 15.78
C ARG A 6 -0.69 -11.38 14.43
N ALA A 7 -0.75 -12.71 14.44
CA ALA A 7 -0.74 -13.50 13.22
C ALA A 7 -1.99 -13.25 12.36
N VAL A 8 -3.17 -13.19 12.98
CA VAL A 8 -4.43 -12.89 12.27
C VAL A 8 -4.36 -11.49 11.64
N LEU A 9 -3.96 -10.46 12.40
CA LEU A 9 -3.81 -9.11 11.87
C LEU A 9 -2.79 -9.06 10.73
N TRP A 10 -1.67 -9.76 10.85
CA TRP A 10 -0.67 -9.82 9.79
C TRP A 10 -1.26 -10.35 8.48
N TRP A 11 -1.97 -11.49 8.53
CA TRP A 11 -2.60 -12.08 7.34
C TRP A 11 -3.70 -11.19 6.76
N LEU A 12 -4.53 -10.59 7.62
CA LEU A 12 -5.57 -9.69 7.15
C LEU A 12 -4.99 -8.44 6.46
N CYS A 13 -3.96 -7.83 7.06
CA CYS A 13 -3.43 -6.54 6.65
C CYS A 13 -2.43 -6.63 5.47
N LEU A 14 -1.65 -7.71 5.39
CA LEU A 14 -0.54 -7.83 4.43
C LEU A 14 -0.75 -8.90 3.35
N PHE A 15 -1.88 -9.61 3.42
CA PHE A 15 -2.25 -10.59 2.41
C PHE A 15 -3.68 -10.41 1.92
N VAL A 16 -4.68 -10.52 2.81
CA VAL A 16 -6.10 -10.46 2.39
C VAL A 16 -6.46 -9.09 1.82
N ALA A 17 -6.23 -8.00 2.56
CA ALA A 17 -6.58 -6.66 2.10
C ALA A 17 -5.84 -6.24 0.82
N PRO A 18 -4.51 -6.43 0.69
CA PRO A 18 -3.81 -6.18 -0.58
C PRO A 18 -4.35 -7.00 -1.76
N ILE A 19 -4.70 -8.28 -1.58
CA ILE A 19 -5.24 -9.10 -2.67
C ILE A 19 -6.64 -8.63 -3.08
N VAL A 20 -7.49 -8.26 -2.12
CA VAL A 20 -8.79 -7.65 -2.42
C VAL A 20 -8.60 -6.36 -3.22
N LEU A 21 -7.74 -5.46 -2.76
CA LEU A 21 -7.39 -4.23 -3.49
C LEU A 21 -6.87 -4.54 -4.88
N ALA A 22 -5.87 -5.42 -5.01
CA ALA A 22 -5.32 -5.80 -6.30
C ALA A 22 -6.37 -6.33 -7.29
N THR A 23 -7.42 -6.98 -6.78
CA THR A 23 -8.50 -7.54 -7.60
C THR A 23 -9.52 -6.48 -8.00
N ILE A 24 -10.02 -5.68 -7.07
CA ILE A 24 -11.06 -4.68 -7.38
C ILE A 24 -10.51 -3.53 -8.23
N GLU A 25 -9.25 -3.16 -8.03
CA GLU A 25 -8.60 -2.05 -8.73
C GLU A 25 -8.36 -2.35 -10.21
N LEU A 26 -8.40 -3.62 -10.63
CA LEU A 26 -8.42 -3.98 -12.07
C LEU A 26 -9.64 -3.41 -12.78
N PHE A 27 -10.70 -3.08 -12.04
CA PHE A 27 -11.95 -2.51 -12.54
C PHE A 27 -12.14 -1.05 -12.08
N HIS A 28 -11.07 -0.40 -11.60
CA HIS A 28 -11.07 1.01 -11.22
C HIS A 28 -10.59 1.87 -12.41
N PRO A 29 -11.49 2.55 -13.13
CA PRO A 29 -11.11 3.31 -14.31
C PRO A 29 -10.26 4.54 -13.97
N ALA A 30 -9.46 4.99 -14.93
CA ALA A 30 -8.64 6.18 -14.80
C ALA A 30 -8.60 6.99 -16.10
N GLY A 31 -7.93 8.15 -16.07
CA GLY A 31 -7.66 8.94 -17.29
C GLY A 31 -8.85 9.72 -17.85
N PHE A 32 -9.96 9.82 -17.12
CA PHE A 32 -11.17 10.53 -17.56
C PHE A 32 -11.25 12.00 -17.07
N THR A 33 -10.24 12.51 -16.35
CA THR A 33 -10.29 13.86 -15.71
C THR A 33 -10.62 15.00 -16.68
N HIS A 34 -10.13 14.94 -17.92
CA HIS A 34 -10.29 16.02 -18.91
C HIS A 34 -11.11 15.65 -20.14
N ASN A 35 -11.11 14.37 -20.53
CA ASN A 35 -11.86 13.87 -21.68
C ASN A 35 -12.26 12.42 -21.40
N PRO A 36 -13.56 12.07 -21.33
CA PRO A 36 -14.73 12.92 -21.59
C PRO A 36 -15.16 13.81 -20.41
N ASP A 37 -14.37 13.87 -19.32
CA ASP A 37 -14.71 14.41 -18.00
C ASP A 37 -15.31 13.36 -17.05
N MET A 38 -15.28 13.67 -15.75
CA MET A 38 -15.61 12.70 -14.70
C MET A 38 -17.09 12.29 -14.75
N PHE A 39 -17.99 13.25 -14.90
CA PHE A 39 -19.42 12.98 -14.91
C PHE A 39 -19.80 12.19 -16.16
N ASP A 40 -19.34 12.60 -17.34
CA ASP A 40 -19.72 11.94 -18.59
C ASP A 40 -19.25 10.48 -18.63
N TYR A 41 -18.03 10.22 -18.12
CA TYR A 41 -17.50 8.87 -18.03
C TYR A 41 -18.17 8.02 -16.93
N LEU A 42 -18.16 8.49 -15.68
CA LEU A 42 -18.58 7.67 -14.53
C LEU A 42 -20.10 7.51 -14.41
N SER A 43 -20.91 8.31 -15.13
CA SER A 43 -22.37 8.18 -15.10
C SER A 43 -22.90 6.98 -15.88
N LYS A 44 -22.08 6.36 -16.75
CA LYS A 44 -22.52 5.31 -17.68
C LYS A 44 -21.68 4.04 -17.49
N PRO A 45 -22.25 2.84 -17.71
CA PRO A 45 -21.49 1.60 -17.80
C PRO A 45 -20.81 1.48 -19.17
N GLU A 46 -20.05 2.50 -19.55
CA GLU A 46 -19.32 2.52 -20.82
C GLU A 46 -17.86 2.18 -20.54
N TYR A 47 -17.37 1.16 -21.23
CA TYR A 47 -15.98 0.74 -21.13
C TYR A 47 -15.25 1.06 -22.43
N ASP A 48 -14.27 1.96 -22.32
CA ASP A 48 -13.29 2.27 -23.35
C ASP A 48 -11.89 1.87 -22.84
N HIS A 49 -11.16 1.12 -23.66
CA HIS A 49 -9.79 0.68 -23.41
C HIS A 49 -8.82 1.85 -23.14
N GLY A 50 -9.16 3.07 -23.56
CA GLY A 50 -8.40 4.29 -23.25
C GLY A 50 -8.35 4.67 -21.75
N HIS A 51 -9.21 4.06 -20.92
CA HIS A 51 -9.35 4.42 -19.49
C HIS A 51 -8.82 3.36 -18.51
N HIS A 52 -7.87 2.53 -18.98
CA HIS A 52 -6.98 1.64 -18.22
C HIS A 52 -7.59 0.52 -17.34
N ALA A 53 -8.91 0.46 -17.15
CA ALA A 53 -9.58 -0.66 -16.46
C ALA A 53 -9.72 -1.90 -17.36
N LEU A 54 -10.02 -3.07 -16.76
CA LEU A 54 -10.44 -4.27 -17.49
C LEU A 54 -11.91 -4.23 -17.89
N ALA A 55 -12.74 -3.61 -17.05
CA ALA A 55 -14.15 -3.30 -17.31
C ALA A 55 -14.60 -2.22 -16.33
N TYR A 56 -15.69 -1.53 -16.66
CA TYR A 56 -16.37 -0.59 -15.76
C TYR A 56 -17.88 -0.86 -15.78
N PHE A 57 -18.47 -1.04 -14.60
CA PHE A 57 -19.87 -1.44 -14.45
C PHE A 57 -20.80 -0.26 -14.09
N GLY A 58 -20.32 0.97 -14.23
CA GLY A 58 -21.08 2.19 -13.96
C GLY A 58 -20.99 2.71 -12.52
N PRO A 59 -21.81 3.72 -12.17
CA PRO A 59 -21.64 4.52 -10.95
C PRO A 59 -21.88 3.75 -9.64
N ALA A 60 -22.67 2.68 -9.70
CA ALA A 60 -22.86 1.78 -8.56
C ALA A 60 -21.56 1.05 -8.19
N TRP A 61 -20.78 0.65 -9.19
CA TRP A 61 -19.48 0.03 -8.97
C TRP A 61 -18.45 1.03 -8.44
N TRP A 62 -18.38 2.24 -9.00
CA TRP A 62 -17.53 3.30 -8.46
C TRP A 62 -17.73 3.52 -6.95
N PHE A 63 -18.99 3.58 -6.51
CA PHE A 63 -19.29 3.68 -5.08
C PHE A 63 -18.88 2.42 -4.30
N ALA A 64 -19.26 1.23 -4.80
CA ALA A 64 -19.02 -0.02 -4.10
C ALA A 64 -17.53 -0.32 -3.93
N LEU A 65 -16.72 -0.08 -4.97
CA LEU A 65 -15.29 -0.32 -4.92
C LEU A 65 -14.63 0.58 -3.88
N HIS A 66 -14.99 1.86 -3.78
CA HIS A 66 -14.44 2.76 -2.78
C HIS A 66 -14.88 2.40 -1.35
N MET A 67 -16.13 1.94 -1.17
CA MET A 67 -16.60 1.41 0.12
C MET A 67 -15.80 0.19 0.59
N ILE A 68 -15.28 -0.63 -0.33
CA ILE A 68 -14.42 -1.78 -0.02
C ILE A 68 -12.95 -1.33 0.14
N GLN A 69 -12.49 -0.41 -0.71
CA GLN A 69 -11.13 0.12 -0.75
C GLN A 69 -10.77 0.80 0.56
N THR A 70 -11.61 1.69 1.08
CA THR A 70 -11.32 2.47 2.30
C THR A 70 -10.92 1.58 3.49
N PRO A 71 -11.71 0.59 3.93
CA PRO A 71 -11.30 -0.28 5.03
C PRO A 71 -10.08 -1.15 4.68
N CYS A 72 -9.91 -1.55 3.41
CA CYS A 72 -8.73 -2.32 3.00
C CYS A 72 -7.45 -1.47 3.07
N VAL A 73 -7.49 -0.20 2.67
CA VAL A 73 -6.35 0.74 2.78
C VAL A 73 -6.00 0.99 4.25
N VAL A 74 -7.00 1.09 5.13
CA VAL A 74 -6.77 1.16 6.59
C VAL A 74 -6.03 -0.08 7.08
N LEU A 75 -6.45 -1.28 6.66
CA LEU A 75 -5.78 -2.53 7.00
C LEU A 75 -4.35 -2.57 6.44
N VAL A 76 -4.11 -2.11 5.21
CA VAL A 76 -2.76 -2.00 4.64
C VAL A 76 -1.87 -1.11 5.50
N CYS A 77 -2.35 0.07 5.92
CA CYS A 77 -1.62 0.98 6.80
C CYS A 77 -1.26 0.30 8.14
N ILE A 78 -2.20 -0.43 8.74
CA ILE A 78 -1.93 -1.24 9.94
C ILE A 78 -0.85 -2.29 9.65
N GLY A 79 -0.91 -2.94 8.48
CA GLY A 79 0.12 -3.88 8.01
C GLY A 79 1.50 -3.25 7.92
N LEU A 80 1.60 -2.05 7.36
CA LEU A 80 2.86 -1.30 7.29
C LEU A 80 3.42 -1.00 8.68
N TRP A 81 2.57 -0.59 9.63
CA TRP A 81 3.00 -0.45 11.04
C TRP A 81 3.46 -1.76 11.67
N LEU A 82 2.80 -2.88 11.39
CA LEU A 82 3.23 -4.21 11.85
C LEU A 82 4.61 -4.60 11.30
N LEU A 83 4.93 -4.20 10.06
CA LEU A 83 6.25 -4.44 9.45
C LEU A 83 7.36 -3.59 10.07
N VAL A 84 7.05 -2.37 10.54
CA VAL A 84 8.00 -1.54 11.31
C VAL A 84 8.22 -2.12 12.71
N GLY A 85 7.17 -2.60 13.37
CA GLY A 85 7.21 -3.09 14.76
C GLY A 85 7.41 -1.96 15.77
N ASP A 86 8.06 -2.25 16.90
CA ASP A 86 8.19 -1.33 18.05
C ASP A 86 9.51 -0.52 18.06
N ASP A 87 10.22 -0.45 16.94
CA ASP A 87 11.54 0.19 16.89
C ASP A 87 11.45 1.72 17.04
N PRO A 88 12.18 2.34 17.98
CA PRO A 88 12.15 3.78 18.19
C PRO A 88 13.03 4.59 17.20
N GLY A 89 13.72 3.95 16.26
CA GLY A 89 14.66 4.59 15.35
C GLY A 89 14.04 5.66 14.44
N PRO A 90 14.85 6.61 13.94
CA PRO A 90 14.35 7.74 13.14
C PRO A 90 13.66 7.29 11.85
N VAL A 91 14.18 6.28 11.16
CA VAL A 91 13.56 5.76 9.93
C VAL A 91 12.25 5.03 10.23
N ALA A 92 12.19 4.26 11.30
CA ALA A 92 10.95 3.68 11.80
C ALA A 92 9.91 4.77 12.13
N TRP A 93 10.31 5.91 12.69
CA TRP A 93 9.40 7.04 12.93
C TRP A 93 8.90 7.67 11.63
N LEU A 94 9.79 7.91 10.66
CA LEU A 94 9.42 8.41 9.33
C LEU A 94 8.44 7.47 8.61
N ALA A 95 8.66 6.15 8.70
CA ALA A 95 7.73 5.16 8.17
C ALA A 95 6.35 5.29 8.83
N ARG A 96 6.29 5.46 10.15
CA ARG A 96 5.01 5.61 10.88
C ARG A 96 4.28 6.90 10.51
N VAL A 97 4.99 8.02 10.45
CA VAL A 97 4.41 9.32 10.07
C VAL A 97 3.90 9.28 8.64
N SER A 98 4.69 8.76 7.71
CA SER A 98 4.27 8.61 6.31
C SER A 98 3.05 7.70 6.19
N THR A 99 3.03 6.58 6.93
CA THR A 99 1.87 5.68 6.99
C THR A 99 0.63 6.37 7.57
N PHE A 100 0.79 7.20 8.60
CA PHE A 100 -0.30 7.98 9.18
C PHE A 100 -0.86 9.00 8.18
N VAL A 101 0.01 9.75 7.49
CA VAL A 101 -0.42 10.72 6.48
C VAL A 101 -1.12 10.01 5.32
N PHE A 102 -0.58 8.88 4.86
CA PHE A 102 -1.20 8.03 3.86
C PHE A 102 -2.61 7.60 4.29
N LEU A 103 -2.75 7.04 5.50
CA LEU A 103 -4.03 6.63 6.08
C LEU A 103 -5.05 7.77 6.07
N VAL A 104 -4.67 8.94 6.59
CA VAL A 104 -5.58 10.09 6.69
C VAL A 104 -5.97 10.61 5.31
N ALA A 105 -4.98 10.88 4.44
CA ALA A 105 -5.22 11.48 3.15
C ALA A 105 -6.05 10.56 2.23
N TYR A 106 -5.74 9.26 2.17
CA TYR A 106 -6.55 8.32 1.37
C TYR A 106 -7.95 8.11 1.93
N THR A 107 -8.13 8.12 3.25
CA THR A 107 -9.47 8.06 3.84
C THR A 107 -10.30 9.27 3.42
N VAL A 108 -9.71 10.48 3.42
CA VAL A 108 -10.41 11.69 2.97
C VAL A 108 -10.65 11.65 1.47
N LEU A 109 -9.67 11.23 0.67
CA LEU A 109 -9.80 11.08 -0.78
C LEU A 109 -10.95 10.13 -1.14
N ASP A 110 -11.01 8.95 -0.53
CA ASP A 110 -12.09 8.00 -0.75
C ASP A 110 -13.44 8.54 -0.27
N ALA A 111 -13.48 9.19 0.89
CA ALA A 111 -14.73 9.73 1.42
C ALA A 111 -15.34 10.80 0.49
N VAL A 112 -14.51 11.70 -0.05
CA VAL A 112 -14.95 12.78 -0.94
C VAL A 112 -15.12 12.26 -2.37
N GLY A 113 -14.03 11.80 -2.99
CA GLY A 113 -13.96 11.47 -4.41
C GLY A 113 -14.57 10.12 -4.77
N GLY A 114 -14.41 9.13 -3.91
CA GLY A 114 -14.93 7.79 -4.14
C GLY A 114 -16.40 7.66 -3.77
N ILE A 115 -16.67 7.78 -2.47
CA ILE A 115 -17.95 7.51 -1.82
C ILE A 115 -18.92 8.67 -2.05
N GLY A 116 -18.51 9.89 -1.73
CA GLY A 116 -19.34 11.10 -1.85
C GLY A 116 -19.78 11.35 -3.28
N LEU A 117 -18.83 11.53 -4.20
CA LEU A 117 -19.14 11.72 -5.63
C LEU A 117 -19.86 10.50 -6.22
N GLY A 118 -19.44 9.28 -5.88
CA GLY A 118 -20.09 8.05 -6.33
C GLY A 118 -21.58 7.98 -5.96
N ARG A 119 -21.92 8.43 -4.75
CA ARG A 119 -23.33 8.49 -4.32
C ARG A 119 -24.10 9.57 -5.07
N LEU A 120 -23.48 10.74 -5.28
CA LEU A 120 -24.10 11.82 -6.05
C LEU A 120 -24.34 11.43 -7.52
N LEU A 121 -23.42 10.69 -8.14
CA LEU A 121 -23.62 10.15 -9.51
C LEU A 121 -24.85 9.23 -9.59
N GLN A 122 -25.03 8.34 -8.62
CA GLN A 122 -26.21 7.46 -8.57
C GLN A 122 -27.52 8.25 -8.36
N ILE A 123 -27.48 9.31 -7.54
CA ILE A 123 -28.62 10.19 -7.32
C ILE A 123 -28.93 10.97 -8.61
N ALA A 124 -27.91 11.51 -9.28
CA ALA A 124 -28.04 12.25 -10.53
C ALA A 124 -28.69 11.41 -11.64
N ALA A 125 -28.37 10.13 -11.72
CA ALA A 125 -28.95 9.19 -12.69
C ALA A 125 -30.47 9.01 -12.52
N GLN A 126 -31.05 9.38 -11.38
CA GLN A 126 -32.49 9.30 -11.09
C GLN A 126 -33.22 10.63 -11.30
N MET A 127 -32.49 11.71 -11.60
CA MET A 127 -33.05 13.05 -11.77
C MET A 127 -33.49 13.31 -13.21
N ALA A 128 -34.38 14.29 -13.37
CA ALA A 128 -34.81 14.74 -14.68
C ALA A 128 -33.64 15.34 -15.49
N PRO A 129 -33.62 15.19 -16.83
CA PRO A 129 -32.47 15.61 -17.65
C PRO A 129 -32.06 17.08 -17.48
N ASP A 130 -33.01 17.97 -17.23
CA ASP A 130 -32.78 19.40 -16.99
C ASP A 130 -32.01 19.68 -15.68
N GLN A 131 -32.14 18.80 -14.69
CA GLN A 131 -31.42 18.88 -13.41
C GLN A 131 -30.02 18.27 -13.47
N GLN A 132 -29.78 17.33 -14.39
CA GLN A 132 -28.50 16.64 -14.51
C GLN A 132 -27.36 17.58 -14.94
N THR A 133 -27.63 18.57 -15.79
CA THR A 133 -26.61 19.53 -16.26
C THR A 133 -25.96 20.32 -15.12
N ALA A 134 -26.78 20.78 -14.16
CA ALA A 134 -26.29 21.53 -13.00
C ALA A 134 -25.41 20.65 -12.08
N ILE A 135 -25.82 19.40 -11.88
CA ILE A 135 -25.09 18.44 -11.04
C ILE A 135 -23.81 17.98 -11.73
N ALA A 136 -23.84 17.72 -13.03
CA ALA A 136 -22.65 17.40 -13.82
C ALA A 136 -21.59 18.50 -13.67
N THR A 137 -22.01 19.76 -13.77
CA THR A 137 -21.11 20.92 -13.58
C THR A 137 -20.50 20.95 -12.18
N LEU A 138 -21.30 20.70 -11.14
CA LEU A 138 -20.80 20.65 -9.76
C LEU A 138 -19.80 19.50 -9.57
N LEU A 139 -20.16 18.30 -10.02
CA LEU A 139 -19.35 17.10 -9.88
C LEU A 139 -18.01 17.23 -10.60
N ASN A 140 -18.01 17.73 -11.83
CA ASN A 140 -16.78 17.95 -12.60
C ASN A 140 -15.88 19.01 -11.95
N LYS A 141 -16.46 20.11 -11.45
CA LYS A 141 -15.70 21.14 -10.70
C LYS A 141 -15.12 20.60 -9.39
N SER A 142 -15.89 19.79 -8.66
CA SER A 142 -15.42 19.13 -7.45
C SER A 142 -14.28 18.15 -7.74
N TRP A 143 -14.34 17.41 -8.87
CA TRP A 143 -13.30 16.46 -9.25
C TRP A 143 -11.94 17.12 -9.52
N VAL A 144 -11.94 18.31 -10.11
CA VAL A 144 -10.70 19.05 -10.44
C VAL A 144 -10.33 20.10 -9.39
N ASP A 145 -11.00 20.09 -8.23
CA ASP A 145 -10.69 21.02 -7.15
C ASP A 145 -9.25 20.80 -6.64
N PRO A 146 -8.41 21.86 -6.56
CA PRO A 146 -7.00 21.71 -6.22
C PRO A 146 -6.74 21.23 -4.80
N TRP A 147 -7.73 21.28 -3.89
CA TRP A 147 -7.57 20.84 -2.51
C TRP A 147 -8.11 19.43 -2.29
N THR A 148 -9.32 19.18 -2.78
CA THR A 148 -10.16 18.02 -2.41
C THR A 148 -10.56 17.14 -3.59
N GLY A 149 -10.19 17.54 -4.80
CA GLY A 149 -10.50 16.80 -6.02
C GLY A 149 -9.79 15.45 -6.09
N GLY A 150 -10.01 14.77 -7.22
CA GLY A 150 -9.39 13.50 -7.57
C GLY A 150 -7.90 13.67 -7.85
N VAL A 151 -7.49 13.49 -9.11
CA VAL A 151 -6.07 13.48 -9.49
C VAL A 151 -5.46 14.89 -9.42
N GLY A 152 -4.30 15.02 -8.77
CA GLY A 152 -3.52 16.25 -8.69
C GLY A 152 -3.93 17.24 -7.61
N SER A 153 -4.90 16.88 -6.75
CA SER A 153 -5.27 17.69 -5.60
C SER A 153 -4.25 17.56 -4.46
N VAL A 154 -4.23 18.53 -3.54
CA VAL A 154 -3.36 18.48 -2.35
C VAL A 154 -3.59 17.19 -1.56
N ILE A 155 -4.83 16.75 -1.41
CA ILE A 155 -5.17 15.51 -0.69
C ILE A 155 -4.66 14.29 -1.47
N SER A 156 -4.88 14.21 -2.79
CA SER A 156 -4.43 13.07 -3.58
C SER A 156 -2.92 12.96 -3.61
N GLU A 157 -2.21 14.07 -3.86
CA GLU A 157 -0.75 14.11 -3.92
C GLU A 157 -0.13 13.81 -2.55
N SER A 158 -0.69 14.38 -1.47
CA SER A 158 -0.21 14.07 -0.12
C SER A 158 -0.35 12.59 0.20
N GLY A 159 -1.49 11.98 -0.14
CA GLY A 159 -1.72 10.56 0.06
C GLY A 159 -0.81 9.67 -0.78
N SER A 160 -0.66 9.99 -2.06
CA SER A 160 0.11 9.18 -3.03
C SER A 160 1.61 9.20 -2.70
N TRP A 161 2.18 10.38 -2.39
CA TRP A 161 3.57 10.49 -1.95
C TRP A 161 3.80 9.88 -0.57
N ALA A 162 2.86 10.04 0.37
CA ALA A 162 2.96 9.41 1.68
C ALA A 162 2.96 7.87 1.59
N ALA A 163 2.18 7.28 0.67
CA ALA A 163 2.20 5.84 0.41
C ALA A 163 3.59 5.39 -0.07
N PHE A 164 4.19 6.11 -1.01
CA PHE A 164 5.56 5.85 -1.48
C PHE A 164 6.57 5.89 -0.34
N PHE A 165 6.60 7.00 0.41
CA PHE A 165 7.55 7.16 1.51
C PHE A 165 7.33 6.14 2.62
N ALA A 166 6.08 5.79 2.95
CA ALA A 166 5.78 4.77 3.94
C ALA A 166 6.44 3.43 3.57
N MET A 167 6.21 2.94 2.35
CA MET A 167 6.76 1.65 1.92
C MET A 167 8.29 1.69 1.75
N ALA A 168 8.83 2.79 1.21
CA ALA A 168 10.26 2.98 1.07
C ALA A 168 10.97 2.98 2.44
N PHE A 169 10.42 3.68 3.44
CA PHE A 169 10.99 3.71 4.78
C PHE A 169 10.83 2.38 5.53
N VAL A 170 9.72 1.65 5.35
CA VAL A 170 9.60 0.27 5.86
C VAL A 170 10.71 -0.62 5.30
N GLY A 171 10.96 -0.54 4.00
CA GLY A 171 12.03 -1.28 3.33
C GLY A 171 13.43 -0.90 3.85
N LEU A 172 13.70 0.41 3.94
CA LEU A 172 14.96 0.95 4.43
C LEU A 172 15.22 0.53 5.89
N GLU A 173 14.22 0.66 6.75
CA GLU A 173 14.31 0.28 8.16
C GLU A 173 14.67 -1.20 8.32
N ARG A 174 14.02 -2.09 7.56
CA ARG A 174 14.35 -3.53 7.59
C ARG A 174 15.78 -3.80 7.12
N TRP A 175 16.23 -3.11 6.07
CA TRP A 175 17.60 -3.24 5.62
C TRP A 175 18.59 -2.75 6.70
N LEU A 176 18.33 -1.61 7.35
CA LEU A 176 19.21 -1.08 8.39
C LEU A 176 19.39 -2.05 9.57
N ARG A 177 18.33 -2.77 9.97
CA ARG A 177 18.40 -3.76 11.07
C ARG A 177 19.18 -5.02 10.75
N ARG A 178 19.10 -5.52 9.52
CA ARG A 178 19.63 -6.86 9.18
C ARG A 178 20.81 -6.83 8.22
N ARG A 179 20.91 -5.81 7.39
CA ARG A 179 21.95 -5.57 6.37
C ARG A 179 22.23 -6.77 5.46
N THR A 180 21.20 -7.54 5.12
CA THR A 180 21.32 -8.67 4.17
C THR A 180 20.88 -8.27 2.77
N ARG A 181 21.43 -8.96 1.74
CA ARG A 181 21.02 -8.79 0.34
C ARG A 181 19.52 -9.03 0.13
N ALA A 182 18.95 -10.00 0.85
CA ALA A 182 17.51 -10.28 0.79
C ALA A 182 16.69 -9.06 1.22
N ASN A 183 17.09 -8.36 2.29
CA ASN A 183 16.37 -7.15 2.73
C ASN A 183 16.57 -5.96 1.79
N VAL A 184 17.67 -5.90 1.03
CA VAL A 184 17.81 -4.91 -0.06
C VAL A 184 16.75 -5.17 -1.14
N VAL A 185 16.63 -6.41 -1.62
CA VAL A 185 15.65 -6.78 -2.64
C VAL A 185 14.22 -6.50 -2.15
N LEU A 186 13.90 -6.88 -0.92
CA LEU A 186 12.60 -6.59 -0.33
C LEU A 186 12.32 -5.09 -0.20
N GLY A 187 13.33 -4.30 0.17
CA GLY A 187 13.22 -2.84 0.23
C GLY A 187 12.95 -2.23 -1.14
N ILE A 188 13.60 -2.73 -2.19
CA ILE A 188 13.34 -2.31 -3.58
C ILE A 188 11.91 -2.67 -4.00
N LEU A 189 11.45 -3.89 -3.70
CA LEU A 189 10.07 -4.30 -4.02
C LEU A 189 9.03 -3.40 -3.33
N LEU A 190 9.25 -3.05 -2.05
CA LEU A 190 8.37 -2.14 -1.32
C LEU A 190 8.42 -0.72 -1.89
N ALA A 191 9.59 -0.19 -2.20
CA ALA A 191 9.73 1.12 -2.82
C ALA A 191 9.05 1.18 -4.20
N ALA A 192 9.19 0.11 -5.00
CA ALA A 192 8.50 -0.02 -6.28
C ALA A 192 6.98 -0.10 -6.12
N ALA A 193 6.48 -0.87 -5.14
CA ALA A 193 5.05 -0.90 -4.82
C ALA A 193 4.53 0.49 -4.45
N GLY A 194 5.22 1.19 -3.54
CA GLY A 194 4.85 2.55 -3.14
C GLY A 194 4.90 3.55 -4.31
N TYR A 195 5.88 3.41 -5.20
CA TYR A 195 6.00 4.28 -6.38
C TYR A 195 4.87 4.06 -7.38
N LEU A 196 4.49 2.80 -7.61
CA LEU A 196 3.34 2.50 -8.46
C LEU A 196 2.05 3.11 -7.90
N LEU A 197 1.80 3.03 -6.58
CA LEU A 197 0.68 3.73 -5.94
C LEU A 197 0.77 5.25 -6.04
N GLN A 198 1.98 5.80 -6.01
CA GLN A 198 2.18 7.23 -6.20
C GLN A 198 1.72 7.66 -7.59
N VAL A 199 2.09 6.88 -8.63
CA VAL A 199 1.68 7.15 -10.02
C VAL A 199 0.17 7.06 -10.15
N SER A 200 -0.43 5.97 -9.66
CA SER A 200 -1.87 5.80 -9.56
C SER A 200 -2.22 4.55 -8.72
N HIS A 201 -3.29 4.62 -7.93
CA HIS A 201 -3.87 3.43 -7.30
C HIS A 201 -4.92 2.75 -8.18
N ALA A 202 -5.39 3.41 -9.23
CA ALA A 202 -6.36 2.88 -10.16
C ALA A 202 -5.70 1.85 -11.10
N ALA A 203 -6.47 1.38 -12.07
CA ALA A 203 -6.10 0.23 -12.86
C ALA A 203 -4.71 0.26 -13.51
N MET A 204 -4.23 -0.99 -13.59
CA MET A 204 -2.89 -1.54 -13.86
C MET A 204 -1.80 -1.21 -12.84
N THR A 205 -1.68 0.04 -12.41
CA THR A 205 -0.61 0.44 -11.47
C THR A 205 -0.91 0.04 -10.02
N GLY A 206 -2.12 0.31 -9.52
CA GLY A 206 -2.56 -0.13 -8.19
C GLY A 206 -2.53 -1.65 -8.00
N PRO A 207 -3.13 -2.44 -8.91
CA PRO A 207 -3.04 -3.90 -8.87
C PRO A 207 -1.60 -4.42 -8.78
N ALA A 208 -0.69 -3.87 -9.58
CA ALA A 208 0.72 -4.23 -9.53
C ALA A 208 1.35 -3.85 -8.18
N ALA A 209 1.04 -2.66 -7.65
CA ALA A 209 1.56 -2.22 -6.37
C ALA A 209 1.14 -3.12 -5.19
N PHE A 210 -0.15 -3.41 -5.07
CA PHE A 210 -0.67 -4.27 -3.99
C PHE A 210 -0.18 -5.72 -4.13
N THR A 211 0.02 -6.19 -5.37
CA THR A 211 0.65 -7.49 -5.64
C THR A 211 2.10 -7.51 -5.15
N LEU A 212 2.89 -6.48 -5.47
CA LEU A 212 4.28 -6.36 -5.01
C LEU A 212 4.39 -6.28 -3.49
N LEU A 213 3.50 -5.52 -2.83
CA LEU A 213 3.41 -5.47 -1.36
C LEU A 213 3.17 -6.87 -0.78
N THR A 214 2.21 -7.61 -1.35
CA THR A 214 1.87 -8.97 -0.92
C THR A 214 3.07 -9.92 -1.07
N ILE A 215 3.73 -9.88 -2.22
CA ILE A 215 4.92 -10.69 -2.51
C ILE A 215 6.03 -10.37 -1.51
N ALA A 216 6.30 -9.08 -1.26
CA ALA A 216 7.32 -8.65 -0.30
C ALA A 216 7.00 -9.13 1.12
N ALA A 217 5.74 -8.99 1.57
CA ALA A 217 5.31 -9.44 2.88
C ALA A 217 5.44 -10.97 3.04
N LEU A 218 4.97 -11.76 2.06
CA LEU A 218 5.11 -13.21 2.09
C LEU A 218 6.58 -13.64 2.10
N ALA A 219 7.41 -13.03 1.27
CA ALA A 219 8.83 -13.31 1.25
C ALA A 219 9.49 -13.01 2.60
N MET A 220 9.14 -11.88 3.25
CA MET A 220 9.58 -11.59 4.63
C MET A 220 9.15 -12.68 5.61
N TYR A 221 7.88 -13.09 5.58
CA TYR A 221 7.34 -14.12 6.46
C TYR A 221 8.11 -15.44 6.33
N PHE A 222 8.35 -15.90 5.11
CA PHE A 222 9.07 -17.16 4.88
C PHE A 222 10.55 -17.07 5.24
N LEU A 223 11.21 -15.93 5.02
CA LEU A 223 12.60 -15.71 5.43
C LEU A 223 12.73 -15.75 6.96
N GLU A 224 11.86 -15.06 7.68
CA GLU A 224 11.85 -15.05 9.15
C GLU A 224 11.58 -16.46 9.72
N LYS A 225 10.67 -17.21 9.10
CA LYS A 225 10.40 -18.60 9.50
C LYS A 225 11.61 -19.50 9.28
N ARG A 226 12.36 -19.33 8.18
CA ARG A 226 13.59 -20.09 7.90
C ARG A 226 14.71 -19.76 8.88
N GLU A 227 14.91 -18.48 9.17
CA GLU A 227 15.91 -18.05 10.15
C GLU A 227 15.61 -18.57 11.55
N GLY A 228 14.33 -18.57 11.98
CA GLY A 228 13.92 -19.12 13.26
C GLY A 228 13.93 -20.66 13.34
N ALA A 229 13.95 -21.35 12.19
CA ALA A 229 14.05 -22.81 12.10
C ALA A 229 15.50 -23.31 12.08
N ASN A 230 16.47 -22.46 11.71
CA ASN A 230 17.88 -22.80 11.79
C ASN A 230 18.34 -22.73 13.25
N PRO A 231 18.79 -23.85 13.87
CA PRO A 231 19.37 -23.77 15.20
C PRO A 231 20.54 -22.79 15.19
N PRO A 232 20.79 -22.04 16.29
CA PRO A 232 21.97 -21.21 16.39
C PRO A 232 23.17 -22.08 16.05
N ARG A 233 23.94 -21.67 15.04
CA ARG A 233 25.17 -22.33 14.65
C ARG A 233 26.04 -22.31 15.90
N ALA A 234 26.06 -23.41 16.64
CA ALA A 234 26.95 -23.58 17.78
C ALA A 234 28.34 -23.18 17.29
N ALA A 235 29.06 -22.41 18.09
CA ALA A 235 30.42 -21.99 17.81
C ALA A 235 31.32 -23.23 17.66
N SER A 236 31.28 -23.86 16.48
CA SER A 236 32.14 -24.95 16.09
C SER A 236 33.43 -24.33 15.56
N ASP A 237 34.23 -23.78 16.48
CA ASP A 237 35.69 -23.73 16.37
C ASP A 237 36.29 -23.00 17.57
N THR A 238 36.03 -23.48 18.79
CA THR A 238 37.10 -23.50 19.79
C THR A 238 37.88 -24.79 19.57
N ARG A 239 38.79 -24.78 18.60
CA ARG A 239 39.93 -25.70 18.63
C ARG A 239 40.69 -25.40 19.90
N VAL A 240 40.39 -26.16 20.95
CA VAL A 240 41.25 -26.28 22.12
C VAL A 240 42.59 -26.76 21.58
N ALA A 241 43.56 -25.86 21.52
CA ALA A 241 44.94 -26.23 21.26
C ALA A 241 45.34 -27.24 22.36
N PRO A 242 45.93 -28.40 22.01
CA PRO A 242 46.40 -29.33 23.01
C PRO A 242 47.45 -28.63 23.90
N PRO A 243 47.49 -28.94 25.21
CA PRO A 243 48.43 -28.34 26.13
C PRO A 243 49.88 -28.57 25.65
N ASP A 244 50.65 -27.49 25.53
CA ASP A 244 52.07 -27.52 25.21
C ASP A 244 52.82 -28.26 26.34
N THR A 245 53.34 -29.45 26.05
CA THR A 245 54.05 -30.29 27.01
C THR A 245 55.54 -29.94 27.13
N ARG A 246 56.00 -28.78 26.64
CA ARG A 246 57.39 -28.36 26.81
C ARG A 246 57.65 -27.87 28.23
N ARG A 247 58.22 -28.76 29.06
CA ARG A 247 58.86 -28.42 30.34
C ARG A 247 59.99 -27.41 30.11
N PRO A 248 60.19 -26.44 31.02
CA PRO A 248 61.41 -25.65 31.05
C PRO A 248 62.53 -26.50 31.65
N GLU A 249 63.65 -26.64 30.93
CA GLU A 249 64.92 -27.06 31.53
C GLU A 249 65.39 -25.95 32.47
N LEU A 250 65.50 -26.30 33.74
CA LEU A 250 66.24 -25.53 34.74
C LEU A 250 67.73 -25.76 34.45
N GLU A 251 68.39 -24.76 33.87
CA GLU A 251 69.85 -24.69 33.91
C GLU A 251 70.27 -23.88 35.14
N THR A 252 71.02 -24.56 35.99
CA THR A 252 71.88 -24.07 37.07
C THR A 252 73.13 -23.40 36.52
#